data_AF-A0A1H0A188-F1
#
_entry.id   AF-A0A1H0A188-F1
#
_cell.length_a   1.000
_cell.length_b   1.000
_cell.length_c   1.000
_cell.angle_alpha   90.00
_cell.angle_beta   90.00
_cell.angle_gamma   90.00
#
_symmetry.space_group_name_H-M   'P 1'
#
loop_
_entity.id
_entity.type
_entity.pdbx_description
1 polymer ?
#
loop_
_entity_poly.entity_id
_entity_poly.type
_entity_poly.pdbx_seq_one_letter_code
_entity_poly.pdbx_strand_id
1 'polypeptide(L)'
;MGDVLVEEVRAAVADLPEQVPDGFARESTAGTVYREVAPDVSDALVAESRKAPGSVHRDSWEGLVRVDDPGRLRDVTAPTLLLRGDADALFDRGQQDRLLAALPDARLRVYEDTGTAPLGAPGGRRSRPGRRPPAQPTSPPGTVVTGVSRPPRRSPGPGSSR
;
A
#
# COMPACT_ATOMS: atom_id res chain seq x y z
N MET A 1 -7.98 9.11 -7.99
CA MET A 1 -7.14 8.17 -8.75
C MET A 1 -6.54 8.87 -9.97
N GLY A 2 -5.36 8.49 -10.42
CA GLY A 2 -4.78 9.01 -11.67
C GLY A 2 -5.30 8.24 -12.90
N ASP A 3 -5.45 8.94 -14.02
CA ASP A 3 -6.10 8.38 -15.23
C ASP A 3 -5.41 7.12 -15.78
N VAL A 4 -4.08 7.05 -15.71
CA VAL A 4 -3.31 5.89 -16.19
C VAL A 4 -3.68 4.64 -15.39
N LEU A 5 -3.67 4.73 -14.06
CA LEU A 5 -4.04 3.65 -13.17
C LEU A 5 -5.51 3.25 -13.36
N VAL A 6 -6.39 4.22 -13.63
CA VAL A 6 -7.81 3.95 -13.90
C VAL A 6 -7.95 3.02 -15.11
N GLU A 7 -7.28 3.33 -16.20
CA GLU A 7 -7.32 2.54 -17.44
C GLU A 7 -6.60 1.20 -17.29
N GLU A 8 -5.49 1.14 -16.56
CA GLU A 8 -4.77 -0.11 -16.28
C GLU A 8 -5.66 -1.12 -15.53
N VAL A 9 -6.32 -0.69 -14.46
CA VAL A 9 -7.20 -1.58 -13.70
C VAL A 9 -8.46 -1.92 -14.50
N ARG A 10 -9.03 -0.97 -15.26
CA ARG A 10 -10.16 -1.23 -16.16
C ARG A 10 -9.81 -2.34 -17.15
N ALA A 11 -8.65 -2.27 -17.78
CA ALA A 11 -8.17 -3.31 -18.69
C ALA A 11 -7.99 -4.66 -17.97
N ALA A 12 -7.43 -4.66 -16.76
CA ALA A 12 -7.21 -5.87 -15.98
C ALA A 12 -8.51 -6.59 -15.57
N VAL A 13 -9.60 -5.84 -15.33
CA VAL A 13 -10.90 -6.43 -14.94
C VAL A 13 -11.80 -6.78 -16.13
N ALA A 14 -11.56 -6.21 -17.33
CA ALA A 14 -12.47 -6.31 -18.47
C ALA A 14 -12.85 -7.76 -18.86
N ASP A 15 -11.85 -8.64 -18.90
CA ASP A 15 -11.97 -10.05 -19.27
C ASP A 15 -11.92 -11.00 -18.07
N LEU A 16 -12.17 -10.49 -16.86
CA LEU A 16 -12.11 -11.30 -15.65
C LEU A 16 -13.23 -12.36 -15.68
N PRO A 17 -12.89 -13.67 -15.62
CA PRO A 17 -13.91 -14.71 -15.63
C PRO A 17 -14.75 -14.68 -14.36
N GLU A 18 -15.95 -15.28 -14.42
CA GLU A 18 -16.87 -15.30 -13.26
C GLU A 18 -16.23 -15.95 -12.03
N GLN A 19 -15.38 -16.97 -12.22
CA GLN A 19 -14.52 -17.46 -11.16
C GLN A 19 -13.17 -16.72 -11.20
N VAL A 20 -12.95 -15.80 -10.25
CA VAL A 20 -11.74 -14.99 -10.18
C VAL A 20 -10.49 -15.88 -10.00
N PRO A 21 -9.48 -15.76 -10.89
CA PRO A 21 -8.23 -16.49 -10.78
C PRO A 21 -7.44 -16.09 -9.53
N ASP A 22 -6.72 -17.05 -8.95
CA ASP A 22 -5.92 -16.83 -7.75
C ASP A 22 -4.81 -15.78 -7.96
N GLY A 23 -4.15 -15.82 -9.12
CA GLY A 23 -3.10 -14.86 -9.47
C GLY A 23 -3.60 -13.42 -9.51
N PHE A 24 -4.78 -13.18 -10.11
CA PHE A 24 -5.41 -11.87 -10.13
C PHE A 24 -5.73 -11.37 -8.72
N ALA A 25 -6.31 -12.23 -7.87
CA ALA A 25 -6.64 -11.86 -6.49
C ALA A 25 -5.40 -11.55 -5.64
N ARG A 26 -4.28 -12.28 -5.85
CA ARG A 26 -2.99 -12.00 -5.21
C ARG A 26 -2.41 -10.66 -5.64
N GLU A 27 -2.40 -10.38 -6.94
CA GLU A 27 -1.87 -9.14 -7.50
C GLU A 27 -2.69 -7.93 -7.04
N SER A 28 -4.02 -8.03 -7.11
CA SER A 28 -4.94 -7.00 -6.62
C SER A 28 -4.73 -6.71 -5.13
N THR A 29 -4.61 -7.76 -4.31
CA THR A 29 -4.32 -7.60 -2.87
C THR A 29 -2.97 -6.93 -2.64
N ALA A 30 -1.91 -7.41 -3.31
CA ALA A 30 -0.56 -6.89 -3.17
C ALA A 30 -0.45 -5.41 -3.59
N GLY A 31 -1.15 -5.01 -4.65
CA GLY A 31 -1.16 -3.62 -5.14
C GLY A 31 -1.81 -2.62 -4.19
N THR A 32 -2.58 -3.08 -3.19
CA THR A 32 -3.26 -2.20 -2.23
C THR A 32 -2.51 -2.01 -0.91
N VAL A 33 -1.48 -2.82 -0.65
CA VAL A 33 -0.69 -2.80 0.59
C VAL A 33 0.70 -2.22 0.36
N TYR A 34 1.17 -1.39 1.29
CA TYR A 34 2.51 -0.79 1.19
C TYR A 34 3.62 -1.64 1.81
N ARG A 35 3.29 -2.45 2.82
CA ARG A 35 4.22 -3.40 3.44
C ARG A 35 3.68 -4.81 3.25
N GLU A 36 4.59 -5.77 3.17
CA GLU A 36 4.23 -7.19 3.25
C GLU A 36 3.40 -7.42 4.51
N VAL A 37 2.19 -7.93 4.32
CA VAL A 37 1.33 -8.39 5.41
C VAL A 37 1.67 -9.84 5.75
N ALA A 38 1.31 -10.28 6.96
CA ALA A 38 1.52 -11.68 7.34
C ALA A 38 0.87 -12.63 6.32
N PRO A 39 1.50 -13.77 5.98
CA PRO A 39 0.99 -14.68 4.95
C PRO A 39 -0.47 -15.07 5.15
N ASP A 40 -0.87 -15.40 6.39
CA ASP A 40 -2.25 -15.76 6.72
C ASP A 40 -3.25 -14.62 6.42
N VAL A 41 -2.85 -13.36 6.61
CA VAL A 41 -3.68 -12.19 6.29
C VAL A 41 -3.76 -12.00 4.78
N SER A 42 -2.66 -12.17 4.06
CA SER A 42 -2.64 -12.12 2.60
C SER A 42 -3.55 -13.20 2.00
N ASP A 43 -3.43 -14.44 2.48
CA ASP A 43 -4.23 -15.56 1.98
C ASP A 43 -5.72 -15.38 2.32
N ALA A 44 -6.04 -14.80 3.49
CA ALA A 44 -7.41 -14.43 3.81
C ALA A 44 -7.96 -13.37 2.85
N LEU A 45 -7.20 -12.30 2.56
CA LEU A 45 -7.63 -11.25 1.62
C LEU A 45 -7.84 -11.80 0.20
N VAL A 46 -6.96 -12.69 -0.26
CA VAL A 46 -7.09 -13.39 -1.54
C VAL A 46 -8.36 -14.25 -1.55
N ALA A 47 -8.59 -15.02 -0.50
CA ALA A 47 -9.79 -15.85 -0.38
C ALA A 47 -11.08 -15.01 -0.37
N GLU A 48 -11.09 -13.88 0.34
CA GLU A 48 -12.23 -12.95 0.36
C GLU A 48 -12.46 -12.32 -1.02
N SER A 49 -11.40 -11.85 -1.69
CA SER A 49 -11.50 -11.23 -3.02
C SER A 49 -12.09 -12.16 -4.08
N ARG A 50 -11.91 -13.48 -3.92
CA ARG A 50 -12.41 -14.50 -4.86
C ARG A 50 -13.86 -14.91 -4.62
N LYS A 51 -14.51 -14.42 -3.55
CA LYS A 51 -15.93 -14.72 -3.28
C LYS A 51 -16.88 -13.99 -4.23
N ALA A 52 -16.48 -12.81 -4.70
CA ALA A 52 -17.26 -12.03 -5.65
C ALA A 52 -16.98 -12.52 -7.09
N PRO A 53 -18.02 -12.69 -7.93
CA PRO A 53 -17.84 -13.03 -9.33
C PRO A 53 -17.11 -11.94 -10.13
N GLY A 54 -16.46 -12.30 -11.22
CA GLY A 54 -15.74 -11.35 -12.10
C GLY A 54 -16.62 -10.19 -12.59
N SER A 55 -17.90 -10.44 -12.88
CA SER A 55 -18.89 -9.39 -13.19
C SER A 55 -19.00 -8.33 -12.08
N VAL A 56 -19.02 -8.74 -10.81
CA VAL A 56 -19.11 -7.81 -9.67
C VAL A 56 -17.86 -6.94 -9.55
N HIS A 57 -16.68 -7.48 -9.84
CA HIS A 57 -15.43 -6.69 -9.86
C HIS A 57 -15.49 -5.61 -10.94
N ARG A 58 -15.95 -5.94 -12.14
CA ARG A 58 -16.14 -4.98 -13.24
C ARG A 58 -17.14 -3.89 -12.89
N ASP A 59 -18.31 -4.29 -12.41
CA ASP A 59 -19.38 -3.35 -12.06
C ASP A 59 -18.98 -2.43 -10.90
N SER A 60 -18.29 -2.97 -9.90
CA SER A 60 -17.77 -2.19 -8.77
C SER A 60 -16.72 -1.18 -9.21
N TRP A 61 -15.84 -1.58 -10.14
CA TRP A 61 -14.81 -0.70 -10.69
C TRP A 61 -15.41 0.44 -11.50
N GLU A 62 -16.32 0.13 -12.43
CA GLU A 62 -17.02 1.14 -13.22
C GLU A 62 -17.85 2.09 -12.35
N GLY A 63 -18.49 1.53 -11.31
CA GLY A 63 -19.20 2.33 -10.31
C GLY A 63 -18.26 3.29 -9.57
N LEU A 64 -17.10 2.82 -9.11
CA LEU A 64 -16.12 3.63 -8.40
C LEU A 64 -15.57 4.77 -9.28
N VAL A 65 -15.25 4.50 -10.54
CA VAL A 65 -14.69 5.49 -11.48
C VAL A 65 -15.72 6.53 -11.90
N ARG A 66 -17.00 6.16 -11.98
CA ARG A 66 -18.08 7.05 -12.44
C ARG A 66 -18.48 8.10 -11.39
N VAL A 67 -18.25 7.84 -10.11
CA VAL A 67 -18.65 8.76 -9.04
C VAL A 67 -17.78 10.01 -9.05
N ASP A 68 -18.39 11.15 -9.38
CA ASP A 68 -17.80 12.47 -9.29
C ASP A 68 -18.81 13.44 -8.65
N ASP A 69 -18.88 13.41 -7.31
CA ASP A 69 -19.87 14.14 -6.51
C ASP A 69 -19.25 15.20 -5.56
N PRO A 70 -18.26 16.02 -5.98
CA PRO A 70 -17.61 16.97 -5.07
C PRO A 70 -18.58 17.99 -4.49
N GLY A 71 -19.65 18.31 -5.22
CA GLY A 71 -20.71 19.22 -4.77
C GLY A 71 -21.55 18.71 -3.60
N ARG A 72 -21.53 17.41 -3.32
CA ARG A 72 -22.26 16.78 -2.19
C ARG A 72 -21.42 16.69 -0.92
N LEU A 73 -20.11 16.91 -1.00
CA LEU A 73 -19.22 16.84 0.16
C LEU A 73 -19.57 17.88 1.22
N ARG A 74 -20.07 19.05 0.81
CA ARG A 74 -20.55 20.11 1.73
C ARG A 74 -21.77 19.69 2.55
N ASP A 75 -22.51 18.68 2.10
CA ASP A 75 -23.71 18.19 2.78
C ASP A 75 -23.34 17.28 3.96
N VAL A 76 -22.07 16.86 4.06
CA VAL A 76 -21.54 16.11 5.19
C VAL A 76 -21.32 17.06 6.37
N THR A 77 -22.24 17.02 7.34
CA THR A 77 -22.20 17.87 8.54
C THR A 77 -21.49 17.21 9.73
N ALA A 78 -21.23 15.91 9.65
CA ALA A 78 -20.51 15.20 10.70
C ALA A 78 -19.01 15.53 10.65
N PRO A 79 -18.33 15.68 11.81
CA PRO A 79 -16.88 15.80 11.87
C PRO A 79 -16.22 14.62 11.16
N THR A 80 -15.37 14.91 10.18
CA THR A 80 -14.80 13.91 9.27
C THR A 80 -13.31 13.79 9.48
N LEU A 81 -12.83 12.57 9.73
CA LEU A 81 -11.41 12.26 9.80
C LEU A 81 -10.96 11.59 8.50
N LEU A 82 -10.13 12.28 7.75
CA LEU A 82 -9.45 11.74 6.58
C LEU A 82 -8.14 11.08 7.03
N LEU A 83 -7.95 9.82 6.66
CA LEU A 83 -6.73 9.06 6.94
C LEU A 83 -6.02 8.78 5.62
N ARG A 84 -4.72 9.02 5.57
CA ARG A 84 -3.91 8.80 4.37
C ARG A 84 -2.58 8.14 4.73
N GLY A 85 -2.14 7.19 3.93
CA GLY A 85 -0.75 6.78 3.88
C GLY A 85 0.12 7.82 3.17
N ASP A 86 1.32 8.11 3.67
CA ASP A 86 2.27 8.96 2.97
C ASP A 86 2.75 8.36 1.63
N ALA A 87 2.74 7.02 1.53
CA ALA A 87 3.08 6.24 0.36
C ALA A 87 1.85 5.69 -0.38
N ASP A 88 0.68 6.31 -0.21
CA ASP A 88 -0.50 6.02 -1.01
C ASP A 88 -0.29 6.44 -2.46
N ALA A 89 -0.12 5.45 -3.35
CA ALA A 89 0.05 5.63 -4.79
C ALA A 89 -1.29 5.64 -5.56
N LEU A 90 -2.39 5.19 -4.95
CA LEU A 90 -3.71 5.15 -5.58
C LEU A 90 -4.41 6.52 -5.52
N PHE A 91 -4.24 7.24 -4.40
CA PHE A 91 -4.79 8.58 -4.20
C PHE A 91 -3.70 9.61 -3.87
N ASP A 92 -3.46 10.51 -4.82
CA ASP A 92 -2.46 11.54 -4.69
C ASP A 92 -2.80 12.56 -3.57
N ARG A 93 -1.80 13.36 -3.19
CA ARG A 93 -1.97 14.36 -2.14
C ARG A 93 -2.98 15.44 -2.51
N GLY A 94 -3.01 15.85 -3.78
CA GLY A 94 -3.92 16.89 -4.26
C GLY A 94 -5.39 16.47 -4.21
N GLN A 95 -5.68 15.17 -4.33
CA GLN A 95 -7.01 14.60 -4.14
C GLN A 95 -7.46 14.70 -2.68
N GLN A 96 -6.56 14.44 -1.74
CA GLN A 96 -6.84 14.57 -0.30
C GLN A 96 -7.03 16.03 0.12
N ASP A 97 -6.24 16.94 -0.45
CA ASP A 97 -6.39 18.38 -0.19
C ASP A 97 -7.73 18.92 -0.72
N ARG A 98 -8.20 18.42 -1.88
CA ARG A 98 -9.54 18.74 -2.40
C ARG A 98 -10.65 18.26 -1.48
N LEU A 99 -10.54 17.06 -0.92
CA LEU A 99 -11.51 16.56 0.08
C LEU A 99 -11.51 17.42 1.34
N LEU A 100 -10.33 17.77 1.85
CA LEU A 100 -10.16 18.61 3.03
C LEU A 100 -10.77 20.01 2.84
N ALA A 101 -10.66 20.57 1.64
CA ALA A 101 -11.24 21.88 1.32
C ALA A 101 -12.76 21.85 1.13
N ALA A 102 -13.33 20.73 0.67
CA ALA A 102 -14.75 20.60 0.37
C ALA A 102 -15.60 20.20 1.59
N LEU A 103 -14.99 19.51 2.57
CA LEU A 103 -15.66 19.04 3.78
C LEU A 103 -15.64 20.13 4.88
N PRO A 104 -16.80 20.52 5.47
CA PRO A 104 -16.87 21.65 6.40
C PRO A 104 -16.08 21.49 7.71
N ASP A 105 -16.02 20.29 8.28
CA ASP A 105 -15.26 19.97 9.50
C ASP A 105 -14.42 18.71 9.26
N ALA A 106 -13.42 18.84 8.39
CA ALA A 106 -12.49 17.76 8.09
C ALA A 106 -11.11 17.98 8.71
N ARG A 107 -10.51 16.87 9.15
CA ARG A 107 -9.12 16.81 9.61
C ARG A 107 -8.40 15.71 8.86
N LEU A 108 -7.16 15.98 8.45
CA LEU A 108 -6.32 15.01 7.78
C LEU A 108 -5.23 14.47 8.72
N ARG A 109 -5.15 13.15 8.85
CA ARG A 109 -4.04 12.45 9.51
C ARG A 109 -3.27 11.62 8.48
N VAL A 110 -1.98 11.91 8.37
CA VAL A 110 -1.05 11.15 7.53
C VAL A 110 -0.33 10.14 8.41
N TYR A 111 -0.29 8.88 7.96
CA TYR A 111 0.52 7.82 8.55
C TYR A 111 1.76 7.60 7.71
N GLU A 112 2.91 7.69 8.35
CA GLU A 112 4.20 7.40 7.73
C GLU A 112 4.33 5.92 7.39
N ASP A 113 5.10 5.63 6.35
CA ASP A 113 5.34 4.28 5.83
C ASP A 113 4.06 3.45 5.66
N THR A 114 3.00 4.07 5.13
CA THR A 114 1.69 3.44 4.97
C THR A 114 1.14 3.72 3.56
N GLY A 115 0.48 2.73 2.97
CA GLY A 115 -0.13 2.82 1.65
C GLY A 115 -1.61 3.16 1.69
N THR A 116 -2.32 2.84 0.60
CA THR A 116 -3.76 3.05 0.47
C THR A 116 -4.56 2.25 1.51
N ALA A 117 -4.17 0.99 1.74
CA ALA A 117 -4.75 0.17 2.80
C ALA A 117 -3.83 0.21 4.03
N PRO A 118 -4.23 0.86 5.15
CA PRO A 118 -3.50 0.81 6.40
C PRO A 118 -3.74 -0.53 7.12
N LEU A 119 -3.42 -1.64 6.44
CA LEU A 119 -3.53 -3.01 6.98
C LEU A 119 -2.31 -3.40 7.84
N GLY A 120 -1.37 -2.47 8.02
CA GLY A 120 -0.05 -2.69 8.61
C GLY A 120 0.17 -2.13 10.01
N ALA A 121 -0.87 -1.93 10.83
CA ALA A 121 -0.61 -1.85 12.26
C ALA A 121 -0.30 -3.27 12.76
N PRO A 122 0.95 -3.61 13.16
CA PRO A 122 1.18 -4.86 13.88
C PRO A 122 0.22 -4.86 15.06
N GLY A 123 -0.55 -5.95 15.18
CA GLY A 123 -1.70 -6.07 16.07
C GLY A 123 -1.56 -5.23 17.32
N GLY A 124 -2.54 -4.36 17.55
CA GLY A 124 -2.54 -3.40 18.65
C GLY A 124 -1.90 -4.05 19.87
N ARG A 125 -0.74 -3.51 20.28
CA ARG A 125 -0.15 -3.88 21.56
C ARG A 125 -1.25 -3.59 22.56
N ARG A 126 -1.94 -4.63 23.04
CA ARG A 126 -2.65 -4.55 24.29
C ARG A 126 -1.55 -4.22 25.29
N SER A 127 -1.44 -2.94 25.62
CA SER A 127 -0.56 -2.47 26.67
C SER A 127 -0.97 -3.24 27.93
N ARG A 128 -0.22 -4.30 28.25
CA ARG A 128 -0.26 -4.85 29.60
C ARG A 128 0.24 -3.73 30.51
N PRO A 129 -0.54 -3.30 31.52
CA PRO A 129 -0.09 -2.26 32.42
C PRO A 129 1.08 -2.82 33.22
N GLY A 130 2.20 -2.09 33.21
CA GLY A 130 3.31 -2.33 34.12
C GLY A 130 4.44 -3.18 33.58
N ARG A 131 5.28 -2.59 32.73
CA ARG A 131 6.74 -2.78 32.87
C ARG A 131 7.47 -1.63 32.18
N ARG A 132 8.14 -0.81 32.99
CA ARG A 132 9.03 0.26 32.55
C ARG A 132 10.20 -0.37 31.77
N PRO A 133 10.54 0.09 30.55
CA PRO A 133 11.70 -0.43 29.84
C PRO A 133 13.00 0.01 30.55
N PRO A 134 14.05 -0.83 30.60
CA PRO A 134 15.34 -0.41 31.10
C PRO A 134 15.96 0.63 30.15
N ALA A 135 16.67 1.60 30.73
CA ALA A 135 17.35 2.66 29.99
C ALA A 135 18.36 2.07 29.00
N GLN A 136 18.34 2.54 27.75
CA GLN A 136 19.36 2.19 26.76
C GLN A 136 20.67 2.92 27.08
N PRO A 137 21.84 2.25 26.97
CA PRO A 137 23.12 2.93 27.10
C PRO A 137 23.40 3.75 25.83
N THR A 138 23.74 5.02 26.02
CA THR A 138 24.17 5.92 24.95
C THR A 138 25.58 5.53 24.48
N SER A 139 25.79 5.45 23.16
CA SER A 139 27.11 5.36 22.54
C SER A 139 27.30 6.48 21.50
N PRO A 140 28.52 7.04 21.35
CA PRO A 140 28.77 8.32 20.69
C PRO A 140 28.85 8.23 19.16
N PRO A 141 28.83 9.37 18.43
CA PRO A 141 28.67 9.38 16.99
C PRO A 141 30.01 9.23 16.24
N GLY A 142 29.97 8.50 15.13
CA GLY A 142 30.94 8.62 14.03
C GLY A 142 31.65 7.33 13.66
N THR A 143 31.21 6.70 12.57
CA THR A 143 32.09 6.16 11.50
C THR A 143 31.20 5.82 10.31
N VAL A 144 31.39 6.55 9.21
CA VAL A 144 30.83 6.24 7.88
C VAL A 144 31.58 5.02 7.34
N VAL A 145 30.87 3.94 7.01
CA VAL A 145 31.44 2.81 6.26
C VAL A 145 30.89 2.86 4.85
N THR A 146 31.67 3.46 3.95
CA THR A 146 31.60 3.23 2.51
C THR A 146 32.36 1.94 2.19
N GLY A 147 31.71 0.99 1.52
CA GLY A 147 32.31 -0.29 1.19
C GLY A 147 31.61 -0.99 0.04
N VAL A 148 31.71 -0.44 -1.17
CA VAL A 148 31.35 -1.14 -2.42
C VAL A 148 32.38 -2.24 -2.66
N SER A 149 31.97 -3.50 -2.50
CA SER A 149 32.80 -4.66 -2.86
C SER A 149 32.58 -5.03 -4.33
N ARG A 150 33.64 -4.87 -5.14
CA ARG A 150 33.76 -5.29 -6.54
C ARG A 150 34.54 -6.61 -6.59
N PRO A 151 34.17 -7.59 -7.43
CA PRO A 151 34.75 -8.94 -7.38
C PRO A 151 36.18 -9.02 -7.95
N PRO A 152 37.01 -9.99 -7.51
CA PRO A 152 38.40 -10.09 -7.92
C PRO A 152 38.60 -10.65 -9.33
N ARG A 153 39.55 -10.03 -10.05
CA ARG A 153 40.06 -10.42 -11.37
C ARG A 153 40.85 -11.74 -11.27
N ARG A 154 40.55 -12.68 -12.17
CA ARG A 154 41.44 -13.81 -12.49
C ARG A 154 42.65 -13.31 -13.28
N SER A 155 43.86 -13.70 -12.87
CA SER A 155 45.10 -13.53 -13.63
C SER A 155 45.49 -14.86 -14.29
N PRO A 156 46.24 -14.84 -15.41
CA PRO A 156 46.43 -15.98 -16.29
C PRO A 156 47.61 -16.86 -15.85
N GLY A 157 47.44 -18.18 -15.89
CA GLY A 157 48.53 -19.14 -15.72
C GLY A 157 49.36 -19.30 -16.99
N PRO A 158 50.67 -19.60 -16.88
CA PRO A 158 51.56 -19.68 -18.03
C PRO A 158 51.38 -21.00 -18.78
N GLY A 159 51.54 -20.94 -20.10
CA GLY A 159 51.55 -22.13 -20.94
C GLY A 159 52.77 -23.01 -20.66
N SER A 160 52.58 -24.31 -20.85
CA SER A 160 53.65 -25.21 -21.25
C SER A 160 53.12 -26.17 -22.30
N SER A 161 53.77 -26.12 -23.44
CA SER A 161 53.71 -27.06 -24.56
C SER A 161 54.28 -28.43 -24.16
N ARG A 162 53.64 -29.49 -24.64
CA ARG A 162 54.24 -30.61 -25.39
C ARG A 162 53.15 -31.55 -25.89
#